data_AF-A0A970ISV4-F1
#
_entry.id   AF-A0A970ISV4-F1
#
_cell.length_a   1.000
_cell.length_b   1.000
_cell.length_c   1.000
_cell.angle_alpha   90.00
_cell.angle_beta   90.00
_cell.angle_gamma   90.00
#
_symmetry.space_group_name_H-M   'P 1'
#
loop_
_entity.id
_entity.type
_entity.pdbx_description
1 polymer ?
#
loop_
_entity_poly.entity_id
_entity_poly.type
_entity_poly.pdbx_seq_one_letter_code
_entity_poly.pdbx_strand_id
1 'polypeptide(L)'
;MYCSNCGKKIDSNAKFCPYCGAKVGISDLPSNLFATPKTFHETEYSNKNRTTAGILGLFLGVIGVHNFYLGHKTKGIVKVAFSIISIVLLFIGIGIAATAVEINPTTGDMITLNEGALFLAGLIILLAVFIMIPISLWAFVEAIIIFVKKDLTDGDGLKVQ
;
A
#
# COMPACT_ATOMS: atom_id res chain seq x y z
N MET A 1 32.93 21.82 22.99
CA MET A 1 31.61 21.48 23.61
C MET A 1 31.37 19.97 23.52
N TYR A 2 30.37 19.39 24.21
CA TYR A 2 29.98 17.98 24.04
C TYR A 2 28.70 17.89 23.20
N CYS A 3 28.60 16.90 22.32
CA CYS A 3 27.41 16.69 21.49
C CYS A 3 26.26 16.13 22.33
N SER A 4 25.11 16.81 22.36
CA SER A 4 23.93 16.37 23.14
C SER A 4 23.29 15.06 22.68
N ASN A 5 23.58 14.63 21.44
CA ASN A 5 23.03 13.39 20.89
C ASN A 5 23.94 12.17 21.17
N CYS A 6 25.28 12.34 21.14
CA CYS A 6 26.20 11.20 21.28
C CYS A 6 27.21 11.31 22.42
N GLY A 7 27.18 12.39 23.21
CA GLY A 7 28.03 12.62 24.39
C GLY A 7 29.52 12.85 24.10
N LYS A 8 29.96 12.79 22.84
CA LYS A 8 31.38 12.95 22.48
C LYS A 8 31.80 14.42 22.42
N LYS A 9 33.05 14.68 22.78
CA LYS A 9 33.66 16.02 22.71
C LYS A 9 33.84 16.42 21.25
N ILE A 10 33.35 17.60 20.91
CA ILE A 10 33.38 18.18 19.58
C ILE A 10 33.94 19.60 19.63
N ASP A 11 34.47 20.04 18.50
CA ASP A 11 34.96 21.40 18.33
C ASP A 11 33.81 22.42 18.47
N SER A 12 34.11 23.58 19.06
CA SER A 12 33.12 24.63 19.34
C SER A 12 32.61 25.33 18.07
N ASN A 13 33.31 25.19 16.94
CA ASN A 13 32.91 25.75 15.64
C ASN A 13 32.54 24.67 14.60
N ALA A 14 32.39 23.42 15.04
CA ALA A 14 31.82 22.38 14.19
C ALA A 14 30.37 22.76 13.87
N LYS A 15 29.92 22.56 12.62
CA LYS A 15 28.51 22.69 12.18
C LYS A 15 27.73 21.36 12.28
N PHE A 16 28.47 20.27 12.34
CA PHE A 16 27.97 18.90 12.38
C PHE A 16 28.91 18.04 13.22
N CYS A 17 28.35 17.12 14.00
CA CYS A 17 29.11 16.17 14.80
C CYS A 17 29.71 15.10 13.87
N PRO A 18 31.04 14.96 13.79
CA PRO A 18 31.69 14.01 12.88
C PRO A 18 31.46 12.55 13.26
N TYR A 19 30.94 12.29 14.47
CA TYR A 19 30.79 10.93 14.98
C TYR A 19 29.35 10.40 14.98
N CYS A 20 28.36 11.27 14.91
CA CYS A 20 26.94 10.85 14.86
C CYS A 20 26.12 11.58 13.79
N GLY A 21 26.71 12.56 13.09
CA GLY A 21 26.03 13.33 12.05
C GLY A 21 25.07 14.40 12.56
N ALA A 22 24.85 14.53 13.88
CA ALA A 22 23.95 15.53 14.44
C ALA A 22 24.45 16.96 14.18
N LYS A 23 23.58 17.86 13.73
CA LYS A 23 23.89 19.30 13.64
C LYS A 23 24.15 19.85 15.03
N VAL A 24 25.30 20.48 15.16
CA VAL A 24 25.80 21.10 16.39
C VAL A 24 26.49 22.35 15.88
N GLY A 25 26.04 23.53 16.28
CA GLY A 25 26.54 24.77 15.73
C GLY A 25 25.88 25.91 16.48
N ILE A 26 26.70 26.74 17.11
CA ILE A 26 26.26 27.92 17.84
C ILE A 26 25.80 28.92 16.78
N SER A 27 24.50 29.23 16.80
CA SER A 27 23.91 30.29 16.00
C SER A 27 24.37 31.63 16.57
N ASP A 28 25.53 32.12 16.12
CA ASP A 28 25.89 33.53 16.25
C ASP A 28 25.00 34.34 15.30
N LEU A 29 23.74 34.54 15.68
CA LEU A 29 22.89 35.56 15.08
C LEU A 29 22.07 36.23 16.19
N PRO A 30 22.10 37.58 16.29
CA PRO A 30 21.40 38.31 17.34
C PRO A 30 19.89 38.06 17.32
N SER A 31 19.37 37.84 18.52
CA SER A 31 18.07 37.28 18.88
C SER A 31 16.84 38.15 18.62
N ASN A 32 16.81 39.01 17.60
CA ASN A 32 15.72 39.99 17.44
C ASN A 32 15.33 40.28 15.98
N LEU A 33 14.97 39.27 15.21
CA LEU A 33 14.09 39.49 14.05
C LEU A 33 13.24 38.23 13.82
N PHE A 34 12.00 38.30 14.32
CA PHE A 34 10.84 37.51 13.90
C PHE A 34 11.16 36.06 13.49
N ALA A 35 11.16 35.16 14.48
CA ALA A 35 11.07 33.73 14.23
C ALA A 35 9.68 33.41 13.64
N THR A 36 9.52 33.57 12.33
CA THR A 36 8.78 32.55 11.61
C THR A 36 9.63 31.28 11.69
N PRO A 37 9.08 30.14 12.11
CA PRO A 37 9.78 28.88 12.02
C PRO A 37 10.05 28.64 10.54
N LYS A 38 11.27 28.95 10.09
CA LYS A 38 11.77 28.44 8.82
C LYS A 38 11.88 26.95 9.06
N THR A 39 10.87 26.23 8.60
CA THR A 39 10.82 24.79 8.42
C THR A 39 12.11 24.38 7.71
N PHE A 40 13.14 24.11 8.51
CA PHE A 40 14.13 23.15 8.14
C PHE A 40 13.30 21.89 7.90
N HIS A 41 13.09 21.53 6.63
CA HIS A 41 12.92 20.13 6.30
C HIS A 41 14.20 19.45 6.82
N GLU A 42 14.17 19.08 8.11
CA GLU A 42 14.58 17.75 8.48
C GLU A 42 14.05 16.86 7.37
N THR A 43 14.90 16.04 6.76
CA THR A 43 14.40 14.92 5.99
C THR A 43 13.59 14.10 6.98
N GLU A 44 12.33 14.48 7.13
CA GLU A 44 11.35 13.91 8.02
C GLU A 44 11.21 12.49 7.51
N TYR A 45 11.99 11.63 8.13
CA TYR A 45 12.06 10.26 7.74
C TYR A 45 10.74 9.68 8.20
N SER A 46 9.88 9.32 7.26
CA SER A 46 8.57 8.76 7.58
C SER A 46 8.82 7.51 8.45
N ASN A 47 8.28 7.48 9.67
CA ASN A 47 8.34 6.33 10.59
C ASN A 47 7.54 5.12 10.07
N LYS A 48 7.36 5.01 8.75
CA LYS A 48 6.77 3.88 8.06
C LYS A 48 7.91 3.01 7.54
N ASN A 49 7.84 1.72 7.86
CA ASN A 49 8.81 0.73 7.43
C ASN A 49 8.45 0.19 6.04
N ARG A 50 9.43 0.17 5.13
CA ARG A 50 9.29 -0.34 3.76
C ARG A 50 9.01 -1.84 3.70
N THR A 51 9.56 -2.60 4.63
CA THR A 51 9.37 -4.06 4.69
C THR A 51 7.94 -4.39 5.05
N THR A 52 7.35 -3.62 5.96
CA THR A 52 5.94 -3.74 6.34
C THR A 52 5.04 -3.44 5.12
N ALA A 53 5.33 -2.38 4.35
CA ALA A 53 4.59 -2.07 3.13
C ALA A 53 4.67 -3.21 2.09
N GLY A 54 5.84 -3.83 1.92
CA GLY A 54 6.04 -4.97 1.01
C GLY A 54 5.31 -6.25 1.47
N ILE A 55 5.37 -6.58 2.77
CA ILE A 55 4.71 -7.77 3.34
C ILE A 55 3.19 -7.61 3.30
N LEU A 56 2.65 -6.44 3.68
CA LEU A 56 1.23 -6.15 3.51
C LEU A 56 0.83 -6.17 2.02
N GLY A 57 1.73 -5.76 1.12
CA GLY A 57 1.51 -5.86 -0.32
C GLY A 57 1.40 -7.30 -0.82
N LEU A 58 2.13 -8.24 -0.21
CA LEU A 58 2.09 -9.65 -0.57
C LEU A 58 0.84 -10.37 -0.02
N PHE A 59 0.50 -10.14 1.26
CA PHE A 59 -0.63 -10.82 1.91
C PHE A 59 -1.99 -10.15 1.67
N LEU A 60 -2.05 -8.82 1.52
CA LEU A 60 -3.27 -8.05 1.21
C LEU A 60 -3.24 -7.49 -0.22
N GLY A 61 -2.39 -8.04 -1.10
CA GLY A 61 -2.19 -7.56 -2.46
C GLY A 61 -3.44 -7.57 -3.32
N VAL A 62 -4.31 -8.58 -3.14
CA VAL A 62 -5.59 -8.70 -3.85
C VAL A 62 -6.56 -7.57 -3.45
N ILE A 63 -6.47 -7.06 -2.22
CA ILE A 63 -7.32 -5.99 -1.70
C ILE A 63 -6.70 -4.60 -1.95
N GLY A 64 -5.38 -4.48 -2.11
CA GLY A 64 -4.71 -3.22 -2.49
C GLY A 64 -4.41 -2.24 -1.35
N VAL A 65 -4.49 -2.69 -0.09
CA VAL A 65 -4.35 -1.85 1.12
C VAL A 65 -2.95 -1.24 1.29
N HIS A 66 -1.91 -1.90 0.75
CA HIS A 66 -0.52 -1.42 0.83
C HIS A 66 -0.29 -0.08 0.13
N ASN A 67 -1.07 0.25 -0.91
CA ASN A 67 -1.00 1.55 -1.57
C ASN A 67 -1.58 2.68 -0.69
N PHE A 68 -2.52 2.36 0.20
CA PHE A 68 -3.03 3.31 1.20
C PHE A 68 -2.01 3.55 2.31
N TYR A 69 -1.23 2.53 2.67
CA TYR A 69 -0.15 2.62 3.66
C TYR A 69 0.99 3.54 3.20
N LEU A 70 1.34 3.50 1.91
CA LEU A 70 2.36 4.37 1.30
C LEU A 70 1.82 5.75 0.88
N GLY A 71 0.62 6.16 1.32
CA GLY A 71 0.04 7.47 1.01
C GLY A 71 -0.41 7.68 -0.44
N HIS A 72 -0.15 6.74 -1.35
CA HIS A 72 -0.53 6.77 -2.77
C HIS A 72 -2.01 6.42 -2.97
N LYS A 73 -2.91 7.29 -2.50
CA LYS A 73 -4.35 7.03 -2.43
C LYS A 73 -4.99 6.73 -3.79
N THR A 74 -4.56 7.40 -4.85
CA THR A 74 -5.15 7.24 -6.20
C THR A 74 -4.96 5.83 -6.75
N LYS A 75 -3.76 5.25 -6.60
CA LYS A 75 -3.47 3.90 -7.11
C LYS A 75 -4.16 2.82 -6.28
N GLY A 76 -4.23 3.02 -4.96
CA GLY A 76 -4.93 2.13 -4.03
C GLY A 76 -6.43 2.08 -4.31
N ILE A 77 -7.08 3.24 -4.47
CA ILE A 77 -8.53 3.34 -4.71
C ILE A 77 -8.92 2.64 -6.01
N VAL A 78 -8.15 2.83 -7.10
CA VAL A 78 -8.44 2.19 -8.39
C VAL A 78 -8.44 0.66 -8.24
N LYS A 79 -7.41 0.09 -7.61
CA LYS A 79 -7.32 -1.37 -7.41
C LYS A 79 -8.44 -1.90 -6.52
N VAL A 80 -8.73 -1.21 -5.42
CA VAL A 80 -9.83 -1.55 -4.50
C VAL A 80 -11.16 -1.53 -5.24
N ALA A 81 -11.47 -0.46 -5.98
CA ALA A 81 -12.72 -0.33 -6.70
C ALA A 81 -12.92 -1.45 -7.73
N PHE A 82 -11.88 -1.75 -8.53
CA PHE A 82 -11.93 -2.85 -9.50
C PHE A 82 -12.07 -4.24 -8.83
N SER A 83 -11.39 -4.46 -7.69
CA SER A 83 -11.53 -5.71 -6.93
C SER A 83 -12.95 -5.88 -6.38
N ILE A 84 -13.56 -4.81 -5.86
CA ILE A 84 -14.93 -4.82 -5.35
C ILE A 84 -15.92 -5.10 -6.47
N ILE A 85 -15.77 -4.44 -7.63
CA ILE A 85 -16.62 -4.67 -8.80
C ILE A 85 -16.57 -6.14 -9.23
N SER A 86 -15.37 -6.73 -9.33
CA SER A 86 -15.21 -8.14 -9.67
C SER A 86 -15.85 -9.08 -8.64
N ILE A 87 -15.67 -8.80 -7.34
CA ILE A 87 -16.27 -9.59 -6.26
C ILE A 87 -17.81 -9.53 -6.33
N VAL A 88 -18.39 -8.35 -6.57
CA VAL A 88 -19.85 -8.19 -6.73
C VAL A 88 -20.37 -8.98 -7.92
N LEU A 89 -19.70 -8.91 -9.08
CA LEU A 89 -20.05 -9.70 -10.26
C LEU A 89 -20.02 -11.21 -9.96
N LEU A 90 -19.04 -11.66 -9.18
CA LEU A 90 -18.91 -13.06 -8.78
C LEU A 90 -20.08 -13.51 -7.90
N PHE A 91 -20.48 -12.71 -6.90
CA PHE A 91 -21.65 -13.01 -6.06
C PHE A 91 -22.95 -13.04 -6.87
N ILE A 92 -23.11 -12.13 -7.84
CA ILE A 92 -24.26 -12.13 -8.75
C ILE A 92 -24.28 -13.42 -9.58
N GLY A 93 -23.13 -13.80 -10.14
CA GLY A 93 -23.01 -15.05 -10.91
C GLY A 93 -23.36 -16.30 -10.08
N ILE A 94 -22.85 -16.39 -8.85
CA ILE A 94 -23.19 -17.50 -7.93
C ILE A 94 -24.68 -17.48 -7.58
N GLY A 95 -25.27 -16.30 -7.32
CA GLY A 95 -26.69 -16.18 -7.02
C GLY A 95 -27.58 -16.68 -8.16
N ILE A 96 -27.23 -16.38 -9.41
CA ILE A 96 -27.93 -16.88 -10.60
C ILE A 96 -27.70 -18.39 -10.79
N ALA A 97 -26.48 -18.89 -10.53
CA ALA A 97 -26.21 -20.33 -10.58
C ALA A 97 -27.03 -21.11 -9.54
N ALA A 98 -27.21 -20.55 -8.34
CA ALA A 98 -27.98 -21.15 -7.26
C ALA A 98 -29.48 -21.26 -7.57
N THR A 99 -30.04 -20.39 -8.42
CA THR A 99 -31.43 -20.53 -8.88
C THR A 99 -31.58 -21.48 -10.06
N ALA A 100 -30.49 -21.78 -10.77
CA ALA A 100 -30.48 -22.68 -11.92
C ALA A 100 -30.22 -24.15 -11.54
N VAL A 101 -29.64 -24.41 -10.36
CA VAL A 101 -29.26 -25.74 -9.88
C VAL A 101 -30.02 -26.08 -8.62
N GLU A 102 -30.73 -27.21 -8.64
CA GLU A 102 -31.36 -27.80 -7.46
C GLU A 102 -30.57 -29.05 -7.02
N ILE A 103 -30.29 -29.15 -5.73
CA ILE A 103 -29.53 -30.25 -5.14
C ILE A 103 -30.54 -31.17 -4.46
N ASN A 104 -30.70 -32.40 -4.94
CA ASN A 104 -31.57 -33.37 -4.27
C ASN A 104 -30.91 -33.79 -2.94
N PRO A 105 -31.52 -33.51 -1.77
CA PRO A 105 -30.89 -33.82 -0.48
C PRO A 105 -30.78 -35.32 -0.19
N THR A 106 -31.49 -36.16 -0.94
CA THR A 106 -31.57 -37.62 -0.71
C THR A 106 -30.52 -38.38 -1.52
N THR A 107 -30.26 -37.95 -2.76
CA THR A 107 -29.30 -38.61 -3.67
C THR A 107 -28.02 -37.81 -3.86
N GLY A 108 -28.03 -36.51 -3.53
CA GLY A 108 -26.92 -35.59 -3.79
C GLY A 108 -26.78 -35.17 -5.26
N ASP A 109 -27.73 -35.58 -6.12
CA ASP A 109 -27.67 -35.27 -7.54
C ASP A 109 -27.97 -33.79 -7.81
N MET A 110 -27.18 -33.18 -8.71
CA MET A 110 -27.35 -31.81 -9.17
C MET A 110 -28.25 -31.80 -10.40
N ILE A 111 -29.45 -31.24 -10.27
CA ILE A 111 -30.43 -31.14 -11.35
C ILE A 111 -30.44 -29.70 -11.85
N THR A 112 -30.20 -29.52 -13.15
CA THR A 112 -30.26 -28.19 -13.79
C THR A 112 -31.72 -27.88 -14.14
N LEU A 113 -32.31 -26.90 -13.45
CA LEU A 113 -33.67 -26.42 -13.73
C LEU A 113 -33.70 -25.41 -14.88
N ASN A 114 -32.59 -24.68 -15.09
CA ASN A 114 -32.48 -23.66 -16.12
C ASN A 114 -31.08 -23.60 -16.73
N GLU A 115 -30.90 -24.35 -17.80
CA GLU A 115 -29.67 -24.39 -18.62
C GLU A 115 -29.20 -22.99 -19.05
N GLY A 116 -30.14 -22.10 -19.41
CA GLY A 116 -29.84 -20.74 -19.87
C GLY A 116 -29.30 -19.84 -18.76
N ALA A 117 -29.89 -19.91 -17.56
CA ALA A 117 -29.40 -19.17 -16.39
C ALA A 117 -28.03 -19.67 -15.93
N LEU A 118 -27.78 -20.98 -15.99
CA LEU A 118 -26.48 -21.55 -15.65
C LEU A 118 -25.39 -21.09 -16.63
N PHE A 119 -25.70 -21.04 -17.93
CA PHE A 119 -24.78 -20.53 -18.94
C PHE A 119 -24.47 -19.03 -18.74
N LEU A 120 -25.49 -18.22 -18.47
CA LEU A 120 -25.33 -16.79 -18.16
C LEU A 120 -24.50 -16.56 -16.90
N ALA A 121 -24.77 -17.32 -15.83
CA ALA A 121 -23.99 -17.29 -14.59
C ALA A 121 -22.52 -17.64 -14.84
N GLY A 122 -22.28 -18.69 -15.63
CA GLY A 122 -20.93 -19.10 -16.02
C GLY A 122 -20.18 -18.01 -16.78
N LEU A 123 -20.84 -17.33 -17.73
CA LEU A 123 -20.23 -16.22 -18.48
C LEU A 123 -19.90 -15.03 -17.59
N ILE A 124 -20.79 -14.67 -16.65
CA ILE A 124 -20.56 -13.60 -15.67
C ILE A 124 -19.38 -13.94 -14.77
N ILE A 125 -19.31 -15.17 -14.26
CA ILE A 125 -18.19 -15.64 -13.41
C ILE A 125 -16.88 -15.63 -14.20
N LEU A 126 -16.89 -16.11 -15.46
CA LEU A 126 -15.71 -16.10 -16.32
C LEU A 126 -15.21 -14.67 -16.55
N LEU A 127 -16.10 -13.73 -16.87
CA LEU A 127 -15.75 -12.31 -17.00
C LEU A 127 -15.17 -11.74 -15.69
N ALA A 128 -15.76 -12.06 -14.54
CA ALA A 128 -15.27 -11.61 -13.24
C ALA A 128 -13.85 -12.11 -12.94
N VAL A 129 -13.56 -13.39 -13.25
CA VAL A 129 -12.23 -14.00 -13.11
C VAL A 129 -11.24 -13.40 -14.10
N PHE A 130 -11.67 -13.15 -15.34
CA PHE A 130 -10.83 -12.52 -16.35
C PHE A 130 -10.39 -11.11 -15.95
N ILE A 131 -11.22 -10.36 -15.21
CA ILE A 131 -10.87 -9.05 -14.65
C ILE A 131 -9.88 -9.18 -13.46
N MET A 132 -9.97 -10.25 -12.66
CA MET A 132 -9.06 -10.48 -11.53
C MET A 132 -7.62 -10.78 -11.94
N ILE A 133 -7.42 -11.49 -13.06
CA ILE A 133 -6.08 -11.88 -13.55
C ILE A 133 -5.16 -10.65 -13.77
N PRO A 134 -5.53 -9.64 -14.58
CA PRO A 134 -4.68 -8.48 -14.82
C PRO A 134 -4.48 -7.62 -13.58
N ILE A 135 -5.48 -7.51 -12.69
CA ILE A 135 -5.34 -6.79 -11.41
C ILE A 135 -4.31 -7.49 -10.52
N SER A 136 -4.36 -8.83 -10.45
CA SER A 136 -3.41 -9.64 -9.68
C SER A 136 -2.00 -9.51 -10.23
N LEU A 137 -1.82 -9.57 -11.56
CA LEU A 137 -0.52 -9.34 -12.21
C LEU A 137 0.02 -7.94 -11.93
N TRP A 138 -0.82 -6.90 -12.04
CA TRP A 138 -0.43 -5.52 -11.74
C TRP A 138 -0.05 -5.32 -10.27
N ALA A 139 -0.81 -5.92 -9.34
CA ALA A 139 -0.48 -5.90 -7.92
C ALA A 139 0.85 -6.61 -7.62
N PHE A 140 1.07 -7.77 -8.25
CA PHE A 140 2.30 -8.55 -8.09
C PHE A 140 3.54 -7.80 -8.58
N VAL A 141 3.46 -7.17 -9.76
CA VAL A 141 4.56 -6.36 -10.30
C VAL A 141 4.87 -5.16 -9.40
N GLU A 142 3.85 -4.46 -8.87
CA GLU A 142 4.09 -3.37 -7.91
C GLU A 142 4.77 -3.87 -6.63
N ALA A 143 4.35 -5.02 -6.10
CA ALA A 143 5.01 -5.62 -4.94
C ALA A 143 6.50 -5.89 -5.21
N ILE A 144 6.84 -6.47 -6.36
CA ILE A 144 8.24 -6.71 -6.77
C ILE A 144 9.02 -5.39 -6.84
N ILE A 145 8.44 -4.36 -7.48
CA ILE A 145 9.10 -3.05 -7.63
C ILE A 145 9.38 -2.42 -6.26
N ILE A 146 8.46 -2.56 -5.30
CA ILE A 146 8.65 -2.06 -3.94
C ILE A 146 9.84 -2.75 -3.26
N PHE A 147 10.00 -4.07 -3.44
CA PHE A 147 11.14 -4.80 -2.87
C PHE A 147 12.48 -4.47 -3.54
N VAL A 148 12.49 -4.13 -4.83
CA VAL A 148 13.71 -3.83 -5.59
C VAL A 148 14.13 -2.36 -5.44
N LYS A 149 13.20 -1.44 -5.20
CA LYS A 149 13.51 -0.01 -5.03
C LYS A 149 14.29 0.23 -3.74
N LYS A 150 15.52 0.75 -3.90
CA LYS A 150 16.38 1.16 -2.77
C LYS A 150 15.90 2.43 -2.07
N ASP A 151 15.24 3.32 -2.81
CA ASP A 151 14.64 4.55 -2.29
C ASP A 151 13.13 4.52 -2.52
N LEU A 152 12.37 4.21 -1.46
CA LEU A 152 10.92 4.31 -1.45
C LEU A 152 10.50 5.68 -0.93
N THR A 153 9.54 6.28 -1.63
CA THR A 153 9.01 7.60 -1.31
C THR A 153 7.51 7.50 -1.03
N ASP A 154 7.09 8.09 0.08
CA ASP A 154 5.69 8.18 0.53
C ASP A 154 4.87 9.10 -0.38
N GLY A 155 3.54 9.13 -0.21
CA GLY A 155 2.63 10.01 -0.93
C GLY A 155 2.97 11.50 -0.81
N ASP A 156 3.63 11.88 0.30
CA ASP A 156 4.07 13.24 0.60
C ASP A 156 5.49 13.56 0.10
N GLY A 157 6.14 12.64 -0.65
CA GLY A 157 7.48 12.85 -1.19
C GLY A 157 8.63 12.56 -0.20
N LEU A 158 8.33 12.03 0.99
CA LEU A 158 9.32 11.69 2.03
C LEU A 158 9.90 10.29 1.84
N LYS A 159 11.18 10.08 2.19
CA LYS A 159 11.82 8.75 2.13
C LYS A 159 11.31 7.84 3.25
N VAL A 160 11.04 6.57 2.92
CA VAL A 160 10.45 5.52 3.77
C VAL A 160 11.51 4.48 4.16
N GLN A 161 11.50 4.01 5.43
CA GLN A 161 12.71 3.51 6.12
C GLN A 161 12.89 2.01 5.91
#